data_AF-A0A1F1E5V3-F1
#
_entry.id   AF-A0A1F1E5V3-F1
#
_cell.length_a   1.000
_cell.length_b   1.000
_cell.length_c   1.000
_cell.angle_alpha   90.00
_cell.angle_beta   90.00
_cell.angle_gamma   90.00
#
_symmetry.space_group_name_H-M   'P 1'
#
loop_
_entity.id
_entity.type
_entity.pdbx_description
1 polymer ?
#
loop_
_entity_poly.entity_id
_entity_poly.type
_entity_poly.pdbx_seq_one_letter_code
_entity_poly.pdbx_strand_id
1 'polypeptide(L)'
;MTRKESTINIERIEAAKDVATLRELLQSVEGNIKGIIGNDPLSFFLERPSQNIIEEIDNYIGLRTVILDKMFTYAPDEIERIEQVNTLLTDLRRNMCRRICALYRTLLAHGVDESFDDDYEVEGKLTVGIEYDSNEGDYGTVLHLENDAYYGSDFAYMLYVIMNNEEERRCALSYIDNCCVRHEEGNTPDMTDKDLLVVDFAYLDDGTSWDECLHRDDLKHICFGYAFHSLYTHNPYALADIVRINSFDVNVQLVCQRLTDQAGQRYKDITKDNE
;
A
#
# COMPACT_ATOMS: atom_id res chain seq x y z
N MET A 1 14.99 -11.09 -15.57
CA MET A 1 15.17 -12.46 -15.06
C MET A 1 14.28 -13.47 -15.78
N THR A 2 14.81 -14.62 -16.20
CA THR A 2 14.00 -15.68 -16.83
C THR A 2 13.21 -16.49 -15.79
N ARG A 3 12.08 -17.10 -16.18
CA ARG A 3 11.28 -17.99 -15.30
C ARG A 3 12.14 -19.09 -14.66
N LYS A 4 13.13 -19.61 -15.40
CA LYS A 4 14.06 -20.65 -14.92
C LYS A 4 14.99 -20.13 -13.83
N GLU A 5 15.52 -18.92 -13.98
CA GLU A 5 16.37 -18.27 -12.96
C GLU A 5 15.56 -17.96 -11.69
N SER A 6 14.32 -17.50 -11.84
CA SER A 6 13.42 -17.26 -10.70
C SER A 6 13.16 -18.54 -9.91
N THR A 7 12.84 -19.66 -10.59
CA THR A 7 12.65 -20.96 -9.92
C THR A 7 13.89 -21.44 -9.18
N ILE A 8 15.08 -21.32 -9.79
CA ILE A 8 16.35 -21.71 -9.14
C ILE A 8 16.61 -20.85 -7.90
N ASN A 9 16.31 -19.56 -7.95
CA ASN A 9 16.48 -18.68 -6.81
C ASN A 9 15.53 -19.05 -5.66
N ILE A 10 14.27 -19.35 -5.95
CA ILE A 10 13.31 -19.84 -4.93
C ILE A 10 13.80 -21.14 -4.28
N GLU A 11 14.23 -22.13 -5.08
CA GLU A 11 14.76 -23.39 -4.56
C GLU A 11 15.95 -23.18 -3.61
N ARG A 12 16.85 -22.24 -3.95
CA ARG A 12 17.98 -21.88 -3.09
C ARG A 12 17.54 -21.24 -1.78
N ILE A 13 16.54 -20.35 -1.82
CA ILE A 13 15.97 -19.68 -0.64
C ILE A 13 15.28 -20.71 0.26
N GLU A 14 14.47 -21.61 -0.31
CA GLU A 14 13.80 -22.69 0.42
C GLU A 14 14.80 -23.63 1.10
N ALA A 15 15.89 -23.98 0.42
CA ALA A 15 16.92 -24.86 0.94
C ALA A 15 17.79 -24.21 2.04
N ALA A 16 17.92 -22.88 2.07
CA ALA A 16 18.69 -22.18 3.09
C ALA A 16 18.07 -22.37 4.49
N LYS A 17 18.90 -22.74 5.48
CA LYS A 17 18.44 -23.07 6.84
C LYS A 17 18.98 -22.12 7.91
N ASP A 18 20.07 -21.43 7.63
CA ASP A 18 20.70 -20.50 8.56
C ASP A 18 20.58 -19.07 8.06
N VAL A 19 20.59 -18.14 9.01
CA VAL A 19 20.41 -16.71 8.77
C VAL A 19 21.57 -16.11 7.98
N ALA A 20 22.80 -16.64 8.12
CA ALA A 20 23.94 -16.10 7.39
C ALA A 20 23.79 -16.35 5.87
N THR A 21 23.41 -17.57 5.49
CA THR A 21 23.10 -17.91 4.10
C THR A 21 21.93 -17.07 3.56
N LEU A 22 20.85 -16.90 4.34
CA LEU A 22 19.72 -16.07 3.94
C LEU A 22 20.13 -14.60 3.74
N ARG A 23 20.97 -14.06 4.63
CA ARG A 23 21.52 -12.71 4.51
C ARG A 23 22.38 -12.53 3.26
N GLU A 24 23.23 -13.51 2.93
CA GLU A 24 24.03 -13.46 1.70
C GLU A 24 23.13 -13.47 0.44
N LEU A 25 22.07 -14.28 0.45
CA LEU A 25 21.08 -14.29 -0.64
C LEU A 25 20.34 -12.94 -0.73
N LEU A 26 19.92 -12.39 0.41
CA LEU A 26 19.26 -11.09 0.48
C LEU A 26 20.14 -9.99 -0.13
N GLN A 27 21.39 -9.91 0.30
CA GLN A 27 22.36 -8.93 -0.19
C GLN A 27 22.67 -9.11 -1.67
N SER A 28 22.69 -10.34 -2.17
CA SER A 28 22.82 -10.60 -3.61
C SER A 28 21.59 -10.11 -4.39
N VAL A 29 20.38 -10.30 -3.87
CA VAL A 29 19.14 -9.83 -4.50
C VAL A 29 19.09 -8.31 -4.51
N GLU A 30 19.35 -7.66 -3.38
CA GLU A 30 19.41 -6.20 -3.26
C GLU A 30 20.53 -5.61 -4.12
N GLY A 31 21.67 -6.29 -4.23
CA GLY A 31 22.75 -5.91 -5.13
C GLY A 31 22.35 -5.95 -6.60
N ASN A 32 21.51 -6.90 -7.02
CA ASN A 32 20.97 -6.94 -8.38
C ASN A 32 20.00 -5.80 -8.63
N ILE A 33 19.11 -5.49 -7.67
CA ILE A 33 18.21 -4.33 -7.75
C ILE A 33 19.02 -3.04 -7.91
N LYS A 34 20.01 -2.82 -7.04
CA LYS A 34 20.92 -1.66 -7.12
C LYS A 34 21.74 -1.63 -8.41
N GLY A 35 22.10 -2.80 -8.97
CA GLY A 35 22.78 -2.89 -10.26
C GLY A 35 21.93 -2.40 -11.43
N ILE A 36 20.61 -2.50 -11.33
CA ILE A 36 19.66 -2.00 -12.34
C ILE A 36 19.36 -0.51 -12.11
N ILE A 37 19.08 -0.13 -10.87
CA ILE A 37 18.58 1.22 -10.52
C ILE A 37 19.72 2.23 -10.38
N GLY A 38 20.89 1.81 -9.90
CA GLY A 38 22.01 2.68 -9.54
C GLY A 38 21.97 3.11 -8.07
N ASN A 39 22.63 4.23 -7.75
CA ASN A 39 22.68 4.76 -6.37
C ASN A 39 21.56 5.76 -6.08
N ASP A 40 20.93 6.31 -7.13
CA ASP A 40 19.91 7.34 -7.04
C ASP A 40 18.58 6.80 -7.60
N PRO A 41 17.76 6.17 -6.76
CA PRO A 41 16.50 5.60 -7.20
C PRO A 41 15.50 6.68 -7.62
N LEU A 42 15.57 7.90 -7.07
CA LEU A 42 14.69 9.00 -7.46
C LEU A 42 14.89 9.34 -8.94
N SER A 43 16.14 9.58 -9.35
CA SER A 43 16.45 9.85 -10.76
C SER A 43 16.01 8.71 -11.68
N PHE A 44 16.22 7.45 -11.26
CA PHE A 44 15.82 6.28 -12.05
C PHE A 44 14.31 6.25 -12.32
N PHE A 45 13.46 6.44 -11.31
CA PHE A 45 12.00 6.42 -11.51
C PHE A 45 11.48 7.65 -12.26
N LEU A 46 12.12 8.82 -12.09
CA LEU A 46 11.81 10.01 -12.88
C LEU A 46 12.06 9.83 -14.38
N GLU A 47 13.00 8.97 -14.76
CA GLU A 47 13.25 8.62 -16.17
C GLU A 47 12.19 7.69 -16.77
N ARG A 48 11.19 7.26 -16.00
CA ARG A 48 10.09 6.38 -16.42
C ARG A 48 10.61 5.10 -17.10
N PRO A 49 11.23 4.20 -16.34
CA PRO A 49 11.85 2.99 -16.87
C PRO A 49 10.82 2.13 -17.62
N SER A 50 11.28 1.36 -18.60
CA SER A 50 10.39 0.51 -19.38
C SER A 50 9.72 -0.57 -18.52
N GLN A 51 8.53 -1.01 -18.92
CA GLN A 51 7.78 -2.07 -18.22
C GLN A 51 8.61 -3.34 -17.97
N ASN A 52 9.44 -3.75 -18.94
CA ASN A 52 10.29 -4.94 -18.79
C ASN A 52 11.32 -4.80 -17.64
N ILE A 53 11.82 -3.58 -17.41
CA ILE A 53 12.75 -3.30 -16.31
C ILE A 53 11.99 -3.31 -14.98
N ILE A 54 10.81 -2.69 -14.92
CA ILE A 54 9.93 -2.72 -13.74
C ILE A 54 9.56 -4.15 -13.36
N GLU A 55 9.19 -4.99 -14.33
CA GLU A 55 8.91 -6.42 -14.10
C GLU A 55 10.16 -7.17 -13.61
N GLU A 56 11.35 -6.82 -14.08
CA GLU A 56 12.58 -7.43 -13.60
C GLU A 56 12.88 -7.06 -12.14
N ILE A 57 12.72 -5.78 -11.78
CA ILE A 57 12.87 -5.29 -10.40
C ILE A 57 11.83 -5.96 -9.50
N ASP A 58 10.57 -6.04 -9.93
CA ASP A 58 9.47 -6.69 -9.21
C ASP A 58 9.78 -8.15 -8.85
N ASN A 59 10.36 -8.91 -9.80
CA ASN A 59 10.76 -10.29 -9.51
C ASN A 59 11.85 -10.36 -8.42
N TYR A 60 12.79 -9.41 -8.38
CA TYR A 60 13.79 -9.36 -7.31
C TYR A 60 13.18 -8.89 -5.98
N ILE A 61 12.24 -7.95 -6.00
CA ILE A 61 11.48 -7.55 -4.81
C ILE A 61 10.75 -8.77 -4.23
N GLY A 62 10.06 -9.57 -5.04
CA GLY A 62 9.40 -10.79 -4.57
C GLY A 62 10.36 -11.79 -3.91
N LEU A 63 11.56 -11.98 -4.48
CA LEU A 63 12.61 -12.81 -3.85
C LEU A 63 13.07 -12.22 -2.50
N ARG A 64 13.23 -10.89 -2.43
CA ARG A 64 13.59 -10.17 -1.21
C ARG A 64 12.54 -10.39 -0.13
N THR A 65 11.25 -10.27 -0.46
CA THR A 65 10.13 -10.47 0.47
C THR A 65 10.17 -11.87 1.08
N VAL A 66 10.30 -12.91 0.25
CA VAL A 66 10.37 -14.31 0.71
C VAL A 66 11.57 -14.55 1.64
N ILE A 67 12.74 -13.96 1.33
CA ILE A 67 13.93 -14.10 2.19
C ILE A 67 13.71 -13.42 3.54
N LEU A 68 13.21 -12.19 3.56
CA LEU A 68 12.99 -11.43 4.79
C LEU A 68 11.93 -12.06 5.69
N ASP A 69 10.81 -12.51 5.13
CA ASP A 69 9.78 -13.22 5.90
C ASP A 69 10.32 -14.52 6.51
N LYS A 70 11.19 -15.23 5.79
CA LYS A 70 11.86 -16.42 6.32
C LYS A 70 12.89 -16.09 7.41
N MET A 71 13.50 -14.90 7.36
CA MET A 71 14.44 -14.43 8.37
C MET A 71 13.75 -13.85 9.62
N PHE A 72 12.48 -13.47 9.53
CA PHE A 72 11.76 -12.77 10.59
C PHE A 72 11.72 -13.58 11.88
N THR A 73 12.14 -12.96 13.00
CA THR A 73 12.45 -13.72 14.22
C THR A 73 11.24 -13.95 15.11
N TYR A 74 10.23 -13.10 14.99
CA TYR A 74 9.09 -13.07 15.93
C TYR A 74 9.55 -12.91 17.38
N ALA A 75 10.66 -12.18 17.59
CA ALA A 75 11.09 -11.81 18.92
C ALA A 75 10.02 -10.90 19.58
N PRO A 76 9.94 -10.87 20.93
CA PRO A 76 8.87 -10.14 21.62
C PRO A 76 8.74 -8.66 21.22
N ASP A 77 9.86 -7.99 20.96
CA ASP A 77 9.94 -6.62 20.47
C ASP A 77 9.42 -6.45 19.03
N GLU A 78 9.69 -7.42 18.14
CA GLU A 78 9.14 -7.44 16.78
C GLU A 78 7.62 -7.68 16.80
N ILE A 79 7.13 -8.57 17.67
CA ILE A 79 5.69 -8.83 17.85
C ILE A 79 5.00 -7.57 18.39
N GLU A 80 5.57 -6.93 19.41
CA GLU A 80 5.05 -5.66 19.93
C GLU A 80 4.98 -4.60 18.83
N ARG A 81 5.99 -4.52 17.97
CA ARG A 81 5.99 -3.57 16.85
C ARG A 81 4.94 -3.91 15.79
N ILE A 82 4.71 -5.19 15.49
CA ILE A 82 3.60 -5.62 14.63
C ILE A 82 2.26 -5.13 15.21
N GLU A 83 2.03 -5.30 16.51
CA GLU A 83 0.80 -4.86 17.18
C GLU A 83 0.63 -3.33 17.09
N GLN A 84 1.71 -2.58 17.30
CA GLN A 84 1.72 -1.12 17.17
C GLN A 84 1.37 -0.66 15.75
N VAL A 85 1.99 -1.26 14.72
CA VAL A 85 1.72 -0.91 13.32
C VAL A 85 0.30 -1.30 12.92
N ASN A 86 -0.18 -2.48 13.32
CA ASN A 86 -1.55 -2.92 13.07
C ASN A 86 -2.58 -1.97 13.69
N THR A 87 -2.36 -1.55 14.94
CA THR A 87 -3.22 -0.59 15.64
C THR A 87 -3.22 0.77 14.92
N LEU A 88 -2.04 1.28 14.57
CA LEU A 88 -1.90 2.54 13.84
C LEU A 88 -2.64 2.51 12.49
N LEU A 89 -2.43 1.47 11.69
CA LEU A 89 -3.08 1.32 10.38
C LEU A 89 -4.60 1.24 10.51
N THR A 90 -5.09 0.51 11.52
CA THR A 90 -6.53 0.42 11.81
C THR A 90 -7.12 1.79 12.15
N ASP A 91 -6.41 2.58 12.97
CA ASP A 91 -6.86 3.92 13.35
C ASP A 91 -6.78 4.92 12.19
N LEU A 92 -5.72 4.89 11.38
CA LEU A 92 -5.58 5.70 10.17
C LEU A 92 -6.71 5.42 9.17
N ARG A 93 -6.99 4.14 8.91
CA ARG A 93 -8.10 3.71 8.04
C ARG A 93 -9.45 4.22 8.56
N ARG A 94 -9.75 4.02 9.86
CA ARG A 94 -10.99 4.53 10.47
C ARG A 94 -11.11 6.05 10.35
N ASN A 95 -10.02 6.78 10.57
CA ASN A 95 -10.00 8.23 10.45
C ASN A 95 -10.19 8.70 9.01
N MET A 96 -9.59 8.00 8.04
CA MET A 96 -9.81 8.21 6.61
C MET A 96 -11.30 8.08 6.27
N CYS A 97 -11.95 6.96 6.64
CA CYS A 97 -13.37 6.76 6.35
C CYS A 97 -14.28 7.81 7.02
N ARG A 98 -14.01 8.18 8.29
CA ARG A 98 -14.73 9.29 8.95
C ARG A 98 -14.57 10.61 8.19
N ARG A 99 -13.37 10.88 7.69
CA ARG A 99 -13.06 12.11 6.95
C ARG A 99 -13.75 12.12 5.58
N ILE A 100 -13.83 10.99 4.89
CA ILE A 100 -14.63 10.80 3.67
C ILE A 100 -16.09 11.17 3.95
N CYS A 101 -16.73 10.56 4.95
CA CYS A 101 -18.12 10.85 5.30
C CYS A 101 -18.34 12.33 5.67
N ALA A 102 -17.43 12.92 6.44
CA ALA A 102 -17.52 14.33 6.81
C ALA A 102 -17.43 15.28 5.60
N LEU A 103 -16.52 14.99 4.66
CA LEU A 103 -16.40 15.77 3.43
C LEU A 103 -17.61 15.57 2.52
N TYR A 104 -18.13 14.35 2.40
CA TYR A 104 -19.33 14.06 1.61
C TYR A 104 -20.58 14.74 2.18
N ARG A 105 -20.79 14.73 3.51
CA ARG A 105 -21.85 15.52 4.14
C ARG A 105 -21.70 17.03 3.89
N THR A 106 -20.46 17.52 3.84
CA THR A 106 -20.19 18.93 3.51
C THR A 106 -20.65 19.24 2.09
N LEU A 107 -20.37 18.36 1.11
CA LEU A 107 -20.90 18.47 -0.25
C LEU A 107 -22.44 18.49 -0.24
N LEU A 108 -23.08 17.52 0.41
CA LEU A 108 -24.54 17.44 0.48
C LEU A 108 -25.19 18.69 1.09
N ALA A 109 -24.55 19.28 2.12
CA ALA A 109 -25.07 20.46 2.80
C ALA A 109 -24.96 21.75 1.97
N HIS A 110 -23.94 21.86 1.11
CA HIS A 110 -23.72 23.03 0.25
C HIS A 110 -24.36 22.88 -1.13
N GLY A 111 -24.77 21.67 -1.49
CA GLY A 111 -25.41 21.33 -2.76
C GLY A 111 -24.42 20.92 -3.83
N VAL A 112 -24.96 20.24 -4.84
CA VAL A 112 -24.27 19.83 -6.07
C VAL A 112 -24.70 20.74 -7.23
N ASP A 113 -23.79 21.02 -8.15
CA ASP A 113 -24.06 21.73 -9.42
C ASP A 113 -24.38 20.72 -10.53
N GLU A 114 -25.58 20.16 -10.49
CA GLU A 114 -26.10 19.25 -11.53
C GLU A 114 -26.15 19.90 -12.92
N SER A 115 -26.12 21.25 -13.00
CA SER A 115 -26.11 21.96 -14.27
C SER A 115 -24.79 21.82 -15.02
N PHE A 116 -23.69 21.59 -14.28
CA PHE A 116 -22.35 21.45 -14.85
C PHE A 116 -21.78 20.04 -14.68
N ASP A 117 -21.80 19.49 -13.47
CA ASP A 117 -21.17 18.21 -13.12
C ASP A 117 -22.14 17.05 -13.36
N ASP A 118 -21.57 15.91 -13.77
CA ASP A 118 -22.24 14.64 -14.01
C ASP A 118 -22.06 13.64 -12.86
N ASP A 119 -20.96 13.75 -12.11
CA ASP A 119 -20.66 12.87 -10.98
C ASP A 119 -19.88 13.60 -9.88
N TYR A 120 -20.08 13.15 -8.64
CA TYR A 120 -19.34 13.60 -7.47
C TYR A 120 -18.88 12.39 -6.67
N GLU A 121 -17.60 12.32 -6.35
CA GLU A 121 -17.03 11.25 -5.54
C GLU A 121 -16.16 11.85 -4.44
N VAL A 122 -16.27 11.35 -3.22
CA VAL A 122 -15.26 11.59 -2.18
C VAL A 122 -14.41 10.34 -2.06
N GLU A 123 -13.15 10.45 -2.43
CA GLU A 123 -12.17 9.37 -2.42
C GLU A 123 -11.20 9.57 -1.26
N GLY A 124 -10.89 8.50 -0.54
CA GLY A 124 -9.83 8.46 0.46
C GLY A 124 -8.82 7.36 0.18
N LYS A 125 -7.55 7.68 0.38
CA LYS A 125 -6.39 6.84 0.09
C LYS A 125 -5.49 6.77 1.31
N LEU A 126 -5.14 5.55 1.70
CA LEU A 126 -4.09 5.27 2.68
C LEU A 126 -2.90 4.64 1.95
N THR A 127 -1.72 5.26 2.03
CA THR A 127 -0.48 4.81 1.38
C THR A 127 0.68 4.72 2.36
N VAL A 128 1.72 4.02 1.94
CA VAL A 128 3.06 4.10 2.54
C VAL A 128 3.71 5.41 2.06
N GLY A 129 4.31 6.19 2.97
CA GLY A 129 4.85 7.53 2.70
C GLY A 129 6.38 7.58 2.81
N ILE A 130 7.08 6.79 1.99
CA ILE A 130 8.54 6.65 2.07
C ILE A 130 9.22 7.71 1.21
N GLU A 131 10.13 8.47 1.80
CA GLU A 131 10.99 9.41 1.10
C GLU A 131 12.44 8.95 1.24
N TYR A 132 13.21 9.04 0.16
CA TYR A 132 14.62 8.71 0.18
C TYR A 132 15.37 9.52 -0.88
N ASP A 133 16.47 10.11 -0.46
CA ASP A 133 17.46 10.74 -1.34
C ASP A 133 18.85 10.16 -1.05
N SER A 134 19.62 9.91 -2.11
CA SER A 134 20.96 9.32 -2.00
C SER A 134 21.97 10.18 -1.24
N ASN A 135 21.75 11.48 -1.14
CA ASN A 135 22.59 12.44 -0.44
C ASN A 135 22.04 12.83 0.93
N GLU A 136 20.71 12.87 1.08
CA GLU A 136 20.04 13.37 2.31
C GLU A 136 19.50 12.25 3.21
N GLY A 137 19.37 11.01 2.71
CA GLY A 137 18.87 9.86 3.45
C GLY A 137 17.36 9.69 3.34
N ASP A 138 16.74 9.02 4.31
CA ASP A 138 15.32 8.62 4.28
C ASP A 138 14.35 9.62 4.92
N TYR A 139 14.82 10.82 5.29
CA TYR A 139 14.03 11.86 5.93
C TYR A 139 13.29 11.43 7.21
N GLY A 140 13.70 10.31 7.84
CA GLY A 140 13.01 9.72 8.99
C GLY A 140 11.72 8.97 8.63
N THR A 141 11.47 8.71 7.34
CA THR A 141 10.33 7.91 6.87
C THR A 141 10.55 6.41 7.04
N VAL A 142 11.79 6.00 7.33
CA VAL A 142 12.16 4.65 7.73
C VAL A 142 12.68 4.65 9.15
N LEU A 143 12.21 3.67 9.92
CA LEU A 143 12.61 3.46 11.28
C LEU A 143 13.79 2.48 11.31
N HIS A 144 14.92 2.95 11.81
CA HIS A 144 16.10 2.11 12.06
C HIS A 144 15.98 1.40 13.40
N LEU A 145 16.12 0.07 13.37
CA LEU A 145 16.01 -0.80 14.53
C LEU A 145 17.37 -1.42 14.88
N GLU A 146 17.57 -1.78 16.16
CA GLU A 146 18.83 -2.38 16.62
C GLU A 146 19.16 -3.69 15.90
N ASN A 147 18.14 -4.43 15.45
CA ASN A 147 18.29 -5.68 14.72
C ASN A 147 18.42 -5.50 13.19
N ASP A 148 18.58 -4.28 12.67
CA ASP A 148 18.80 -4.06 11.22
C ASP A 148 20.04 -4.83 10.72
N ALA A 149 21.11 -4.90 11.52
CA ALA A 149 22.30 -5.67 11.19
C ALA A 149 22.05 -7.19 11.11
N TYR A 150 21.03 -7.70 11.82
CA TYR A 150 20.64 -9.10 11.71
C TYR A 150 20.06 -9.40 10.32
N TYR A 151 19.22 -8.51 9.78
CA TYR A 151 18.70 -8.66 8.42
C TYR A 151 19.76 -8.35 7.37
N GLY A 152 20.54 -7.28 7.57
CA GLY A 152 21.56 -6.83 6.62
C GLY A 152 20.98 -6.25 5.33
N SER A 153 19.69 -5.86 5.35
CA SER A 153 18.99 -5.15 4.28
C SER A 153 19.29 -3.67 4.31
N ASP A 154 19.37 -3.04 3.15
CA ASP A 154 19.29 -1.59 3.03
C ASP A 154 17.82 -1.13 3.01
N PHE A 155 17.17 -1.15 4.17
CA PHE A 155 15.73 -0.88 4.29
C PHE A 155 15.31 0.48 3.73
N ALA A 156 16.09 1.54 3.99
CA ALA A 156 15.81 2.89 3.50
C ALA A 156 15.69 2.92 1.96
N TYR A 157 16.74 2.43 1.29
CA TYR A 157 16.76 2.35 -0.16
C TYR A 157 15.67 1.42 -0.69
N MET A 158 15.51 0.23 -0.10
CA MET A 158 14.62 -0.80 -0.62
C MET A 158 13.15 -0.45 -0.45
N LEU A 159 12.75 0.15 0.67
CA LEU A 159 11.38 0.61 0.88
C LEU A 159 11.00 1.68 -0.16
N TYR A 160 11.91 2.60 -0.46
CA TYR A 160 11.68 3.60 -1.49
C TYR A 160 11.53 2.97 -2.89
N VAL A 161 12.40 2.01 -3.22
CA VAL A 161 12.31 1.26 -4.49
C VAL A 161 11.00 0.50 -4.58
N ILE A 162 10.58 -0.19 -3.52
CA ILE A 162 9.32 -0.94 -3.50
C ILE A 162 8.13 -0.01 -3.77
N MET A 163 8.05 1.10 -3.04
CA MET A 163 6.97 2.07 -3.17
C MET A 163 6.85 2.61 -4.60
N ASN A 164 7.96 3.06 -5.19
CA ASN A 164 7.98 3.62 -6.55
C ASN A 164 7.78 2.55 -7.63
N ASN A 165 8.31 1.34 -7.45
CA ASN A 165 8.11 0.25 -8.41
C ASN A 165 6.64 -0.18 -8.48
N GLU A 166 5.93 -0.21 -7.34
CA GLU A 166 4.49 -0.47 -7.31
C GLU A 166 3.69 0.67 -7.97
N GLU A 167 4.10 1.93 -7.80
CA GLU A 167 3.47 3.08 -8.48
C GLU A 167 3.58 2.97 -10.01
N GLU A 168 4.78 2.65 -10.54
CA GLU A 168 5.00 2.46 -11.97
C GLU A 168 4.23 1.26 -12.53
N ARG A 169 4.15 0.15 -11.78
CA ARG A 169 3.48 -1.07 -12.25
C ARG A 169 1.97 -0.91 -12.36
N ARG A 170 1.33 -0.22 -11.41
CA ARG A 170 -0.12 -0.31 -11.20
C ARG A 170 -0.94 0.81 -11.82
N CYS A 171 -0.36 1.71 -12.63
CA CYS A 171 -1.08 2.84 -13.22
C CYS A 171 -2.03 3.52 -12.20
N ALA A 172 -1.53 3.82 -10.97
CA ALA A 172 -2.23 4.52 -9.87
C ALA A 172 -2.95 3.72 -8.77
N LEU A 173 -2.56 2.48 -8.43
CA LEU A 173 -3.10 1.73 -7.25
C LEU A 173 -2.03 1.29 -6.24
N SER A 174 -1.15 2.19 -5.78
CA SER A 174 -0.15 1.95 -4.71
C SER A 174 -0.72 2.06 -3.29
N TYR A 175 -2.03 1.87 -3.13
CA TYR A 175 -2.74 2.08 -1.87
C TYR A 175 -2.67 0.84 -0.97
N ILE A 176 -2.48 1.07 0.32
CA ILE A 176 -2.80 0.10 1.38
C ILE A 176 -4.32 -0.11 1.39
N ASP A 177 -5.08 0.98 1.30
CA ASP A 177 -6.53 0.96 1.21
C ASP A 177 -7.04 2.15 0.38
N ASN A 178 -8.12 1.94 -0.37
CA ASN A 178 -8.85 2.97 -1.09
C ASN A 178 -10.35 2.79 -0.82
N CYS A 179 -10.98 3.85 -0.35
CA CYS A 179 -12.40 3.90 -0.03
C CYS A 179 -13.01 5.10 -0.75
N CYS A 180 -14.22 4.94 -1.31
CA CYS A 180 -14.92 6.03 -1.97
C CYS A 180 -16.40 6.06 -1.61
N VAL A 181 -16.97 7.27 -1.55
CA VAL A 181 -18.42 7.51 -1.54
C VAL A 181 -18.76 8.25 -2.82
N ARG A 182 -19.54 7.59 -3.68
CA ARG A 182 -20.15 8.25 -4.83
C ARG A 182 -21.44 8.93 -4.45
N HIS A 183 -21.75 10.01 -5.14
CA HIS A 183 -22.97 10.73 -4.91
C HIS A 183 -24.18 9.95 -5.41
N GLU A 184 -25.14 9.72 -4.52
CA GLU A 184 -26.41 9.08 -4.86
C GLU A 184 -27.58 10.01 -4.53
N GLU A 185 -28.59 10.03 -5.41
CA GLU A 185 -29.83 10.75 -5.17
C GLU A 185 -30.53 10.24 -3.91
N GLY A 186 -30.94 11.16 -3.04
CA GLY A 186 -31.60 10.84 -1.78
C GLY A 186 -30.66 10.77 -0.57
N ASN A 187 -29.34 10.81 -0.77
CA ASN A 187 -28.41 10.99 0.33
C ASN A 187 -28.60 12.36 0.98
N THR A 188 -28.55 12.40 2.32
CA THR A 188 -28.74 13.63 3.10
C THR A 188 -27.57 13.89 4.06
N PRO A 189 -27.30 15.14 4.44
CA PRO A 189 -26.24 15.47 5.39
C PRO A 189 -26.36 14.79 6.76
N ASP A 190 -27.57 14.34 7.15
CA ASP A 190 -27.85 13.73 8.46
C ASP A 190 -27.55 12.21 8.50
N MET A 191 -27.22 11.59 7.37
CA MET A 191 -26.86 10.17 7.31
C MET A 191 -25.60 9.87 8.12
N THR A 192 -25.58 8.75 8.84
CA THR A 192 -24.43 8.34 9.67
C THR A 192 -23.28 7.78 8.83
N ASP A 193 -22.08 7.63 9.42
CA ASP A 193 -20.92 7.08 8.69
C ASP A 193 -21.24 5.67 8.19
N LYS A 194 -22.01 4.91 8.98
CA LYS A 194 -22.46 3.56 8.63
C LYS A 194 -23.45 3.56 7.46
N ASP A 195 -24.29 4.59 7.33
CA ASP A 195 -25.24 4.68 6.23
C ASP A 195 -24.53 5.05 4.91
N LEU A 196 -23.45 5.82 4.99
CA LEU A 196 -22.69 6.30 3.82
C LEU A 196 -21.60 5.33 3.35
N LEU A 197 -20.97 4.60 4.28
CA LEU A 197 -19.86 3.68 4.01
C LEU A 197 -20.16 2.28 4.56
N VAL A 198 -21.27 1.70 4.11
CA VAL A 198 -21.78 0.42 4.63
C VAL A 198 -20.71 -0.67 4.58
N VAL A 199 -19.96 -0.80 3.48
CA VAL A 199 -18.93 -1.85 3.29
C VAL A 199 -17.66 -1.54 4.07
N ASP A 200 -17.09 -0.34 3.85
CA ASP A 200 -15.75 -0.02 4.36
C ASP A 200 -15.72 0.24 5.86
N PHE A 201 -16.80 0.78 6.44
CA PHE A 201 -16.84 1.14 7.86
C PHE A 201 -17.30 0.01 8.76
N ALA A 202 -18.19 -0.87 8.27
CA ALA A 202 -18.86 -1.86 9.13
C ALA A 202 -18.37 -3.29 8.94
N TYR A 203 -17.83 -3.67 7.78
CA TYR A 203 -17.49 -5.08 7.51
C TYR A 203 -15.99 -5.38 7.53
N LEU A 204 -15.14 -4.42 7.14
CA LEU A 204 -13.70 -4.71 7.02
C LEU A 204 -12.93 -4.67 8.34
N ASP A 205 -13.41 -4.02 9.40
CA ASP A 205 -12.76 -4.07 10.74
C ASP A 205 -13.81 -4.36 11.83
N ASP A 206 -14.57 -5.45 11.66
CA ASP A 206 -15.72 -5.83 12.50
C ASP A 206 -15.35 -6.56 13.82
N GLY A 207 -14.05 -6.72 14.08
CA GLY A 207 -13.51 -7.47 15.22
C GLY A 207 -13.12 -8.91 14.88
N THR A 208 -13.36 -9.36 13.64
CA THR A 208 -12.79 -10.58 13.08
C THR A 208 -11.40 -10.27 12.51
N SER A 209 -10.41 -11.07 12.88
CA SER A 209 -9.03 -10.88 12.42
C SER A 209 -8.88 -11.26 10.94
N TRP A 210 -8.16 -10.43 10.18
CA TRP A 210 -7.75 -10.67 8.78
C TRP A 210 -6.43 -11.48 8.65
N ASP A 211 -6.08 -12.27 9.66
CA ASP A 211 -4.92 -13.18 9.56
C ASP A 211 -5.22 -14.37 8.63
N GLU A 212 -4.90 -14.21 7.35
CA GLU A 212 -5.02 -15.25 6.33
C GLU A 212 -3.71 -15.96 6.00
N CYS A 213 -2.58 -15.49 6.54
CA CYS A 213 -1.25 -15.90 6.06
C CYS A 213 -0.26 -16.28 7.17
N LEU A 214 -0.33 -15.65 8.35
CA LEU A 214 0.65 -15.86 9.41
C LEU A 214 0.28 -17.09 10.24
N HIS A 215 -0.96 -17.19 10.70
CA HIS A 215 -1.53 -18.33 11.43
C HIS A 215 -0.68 -18.83 12.61
N ARG A 216 0.06 -17.93 13.25
CA ARG A 216 0.97 -18.29 14.35
C ARG A 216 0.31 -18.21 15.70
N ASP A 217 0.65 -19.14 16.59
CA ASP A 217 0.13 -19.19 17.95
C ASP A 217 0.49 -17.95 18.78
N ASP A 218 1.69 -17.41 18.60
CA ASP A 218 2.18 -16.21 19.30
C ASP A 218 1.49 -14.93 18.84
N LEU A 219 0.86 -14.90 17.66
CA LEU A 219 0.13 -13.75 17.13
C LEU A 219 -1.38 -13.82 17.34
N LYS A 220 -1.94 -14.93 17.85
CA LYS A 220 -3.39 -15.13 18.01
C LYS A 220 -4.11 -14.09 18.88
N HIS A 221 -3.37 -13.36 19.69
CA HIS A 221 -3.90 -12.29 20.53
C HIS A 221 -4.12 -10.97 19.76
N ILE A 222 -3.48 -10.82 18.60
CA ILE A 222 -3.61 -9.65 17.74
C ILE A 222 -4.80 -9.87 16.79
N CYS A 223 -5.75 -8.92 16.80
CA CYS A 223 -6.77 -8.83 15.77
C CYS A 223 -6.22 -7.99 14.62
N PHE A 224 -5.79 -8.65 13.54
CA PHE A 224 -5.25 -7.95 12.37
C PHE A 224 -6.37 -7.23 11.62
N GLY A 225 -6.20 -5.93 11.43
CA GLY A 225 -7.13 -5.10 10.66
C GLY A 225 -6.89 -5.23 9.16
N TYR A 226 -7.87 -4.80 8.37
CA TYR A 226 -7.82 -4.92 6.90
C TYR A 226 -6.59 -4.23 6.29
N ALA A 227 -6.24 -3.03 6.78
CA ALA A 227 -5.10 -2.28 6.26
C ALA A 227 -3.76 -3.01 6.48
N PHE A 228 -3.55 -3.65 7.64
CA PHE A 228 -2.35 -4.46 7.86
C PHE A 228 -2.34 -5.68 6.93
N HIS A 229 -3.47 -6.37 6.82
CA HIS A 229 -3.63 -7.50 5.90
C HIS A 229 -3.29 -7.11 4.45
N SER A 230 -3.85 -5.99 3.95
CA SER A 230 -3.56 -5.50 2.61
C SER A 230 -2.08 -5.18 2.42
N LEU A 231 -1.45 -4.53 3.41
CA LEU A 231 -0.03 -4.20 3.35
C LEU A 231 0.86 -5.45 3.32
N TYR A 232 0.49 -6.52 4.03
CA TYR A 232 1.28 -7.76 4.09
C TYR A 232 0.99 -8.73 2.95
N THR A 233 -0.28 -8.90 2.55
CA THR A 233 -0.72 -9.94 1.63
C THR A 233 -0.87 -9.46 0.19
N HIS A 234 -1.11 -8.16 -0.03
CA HIS A 234 -1.38 -7.59 -1.35
C HIS A 234 -0.33 -6.59 -1.84
N ASN A 235 0.61 -6.23 -0.97
CA ASN A 235 1.73 -5.36 -1.28
C ASN A 235 3.04 -6.12 -1.02
N PRO A 236 4.13 -5.81 -1.75
CA PRO A 236 5.35 -6.61 -1.73
C PRO A 236 6.28 -6.28 -0.54
N TYR A 237 5.71 -5.99 0.63
CA TYR A 237 6.46 -5.72 1.87
C TYR A 237 6.55 -6.98 2.73
N ALA A 238 7.76 -7.33 3.17
CA ALA A 238 7.93 -8.36 4.19
C ALA A 238 7.52 -7.84 5.58
N LEU A 239 7.31 -8.72 6.55
CA LEU A 239 7.10 -8.30 7.95
C LEU A 239 8.23 -7.40 8.46
N ALA A 240 9.48 -7.71 8.08
CA ALA A 240 10.64 -6.91 8.42
C ALA A 240 10.58 -5.48 7.85
N ASP A 241 9.95 -5.31 6.68
CA ASP A 241 9.72 -4.00 6.06
C ASP A 241 8.61 -3.26 6.82
N ILE A 242 7.48 -3.93 7.06
CA ILE A 242 6.29 -3.34 7.70
C ILE A 242 6.62 -2.74 9.06
N VAL A 243 7.41 -3.43 9.88
CA VAL A 243 7.81 -2.93 11.21
C VAL A 243 8.80 -1.75 11.17
N ARG A 244 9.32 -1.41 9.97
CA ARG A 244 10.27 -0.33 9.71
C ARG A 244 9.68 0.83 8.93
N ILE A 245 8.50 0.68 8.33
CA ILE A 245 7.78 1.82 7.73
C ILE A 245 7.40 2.77 8.86
N ASN A 246 7.87 4.01 8.78
CA ASN A 246 7.66 5.04 9.80
C ASN A 246 6.77 6.19 9.34
N SER A 247 6.30 6.13 8.10
CA SER A 247 5.49 7.18 7.48
C SER A 247 4.38 6.57 6.64
N PHE A 248 3.16 7.08 6.84
CA PHE A 248 1.94 6.68 6.15
C PHE A 248 1.17 7.95 5.79
N ASP A 249 0.67 8.01 4.56
CA ASP A 249 -0.11 9.15 4.10
C ASP A 249 -1.59 8.80 4.02
N VAL A 250 -2.43 9.69 4.53
CA VAL A 250 -3.89 9.64 4.37
C VAL A 250 -4.33 10.87 3.59
N ASN A 251 -4.82 10.64 2.37
CA ASN A 251 -5.40 11.68 1.52
C ASN A 251 -6.91 11.47 1.43
N VAL A 252 -7.69 12.55 1.54
CA VAL A 252 -9.14 12.52 1.27
C VAL A 252 -9.48 13.72 0.40
N GLN A 253 -10.10 13.46 -0.75
CA GLN A 253 -10.37 14.46 -1.78
C GLN A 253 -11.81 14.36 -2.30
N LEU A 254 -12.36 15.51 -2.69
CA LEU A 254 -13.61 15.61 -3.44
C LEU A 254 -13.27 15.71 -4.93
N VAL A 255 -13.87 14.82 -5.72
CA VAL A 255 -13.76 14.79 -7.18
C VAL A 255 -15.12 15.19 -7.74
N CYS A 256 -15.16 16.31 -8.48
CA CYS A 256 -16.33 16.74 -9.26
C CYS A 256 -16.03 16.50 -10.74
N GLN A 257 -16.88 15.76 -11.44
CA GLN A 257 -16.60 15.31 -12.81
C GLN A 257 -17.65 15.81 -13.79
N ARG A 258 -17.17 16.32 -14.92
CA ARG A 258 -17.97 16.51 -16.14
C ARG A 258 -17.51 15.51 -17.20
N LEU A 259 -18.41 14.65 -17.62
CA LEU A 259 -18.19 13.60 -18.60
C LEU A 259 -18.84 14.01 -19.92
N THR A 260 -18.02 14.25 -20.94
CA THR A 260 -18.47 14.78 -22.23
C THR A 260 -17.90 13.94 -23.37
N ASP A 261 -18.76 13.57 -24.31
CA ASP A 261 -18.33 12.84 -25.52
C ASP A 261 -17.65 13.77 -26.54
N GLN A 262 -17.21 13.20 -27.68
CA GLN A 262 -16.57 13.99 -28.74
C GLN A 262 -17.53 14.99 -29.43
N ALA A 263 -18.84 14.79 -29.31
CA ALA A 263 -19.86 15.68 -29.86
C ALA A 263 -20.24 16.82 -28.89
N GLY A 264 -19.68 16.83 -27.68
CA GLY A 264 -20.01 17.81 -26.65
C GLY A 264 -21.25 17.44 -25.83
N GLN A 265 -21.79 16.23 -25.99
CA GLN A 265 -22.95 15.74 -25.23
C GLN A 265 -22.51 15.25 -23.85
N ARG A 266 -23.32 15.55 -22.84
CA ARG A 266 -23.06 15.08 -21.47
C ARG A 266 -23.39 13.60 -21.38
N TYR A 267 -22.59 12.86 -20.61
CA TYR A 267 -22.79 11.42 -20.42
C TYR A 267 -24.19 11.07 -19.92
N LYS A 268 -24.70 11.84 -18.94
CA LYS A 268 -26.05 11.63 -18.37
C LYS A 268 -27.20 11.87 -19.36
N ASP A 269 -26.94 12.61 -20.44
CA ASP A 269 -27.93 12.87 -21.48
C ASP A 269 -27.92 11.74 -22.53
N ILE A 270 -26.75 11.13 -22.78
CA ILE A 270 -26.59 9.99 -23.69
C ILE A 270 -27.27 8.73 -23.12
N THR A 271 -27.19 8.50 -21.80
CA THR A 271 -27.76 7.31 -21.16
C THR A 271 -29.28 7.36 -21.08
N LYS A 272 -29.89 8.54 -21.04
CA LYS A 272 -31.36 8.73 -21.02
C LYS A 272 -32.04 8.41 -22.35
N ASP A 273 -31.33 8.53 -23.46
CA ASP A 273 -31.88 8.25 -24.80
C ASP A 273 -31.89 6.74 -25.15
N ASN A 274 -31.36 5.88 -24.27
CA ASN A 274 -31.28 4.42 -24.45
C ASN A 274 -32.21 3.62 -23.52
N GLU A 275 -33.04 4.29 -22.70
CA GLU A 275 -34.14 3.69 -21.92
C GLU A 275 -35.52 3.96 -22.56
#